data_AF-A0A1F4JLM9-F1
#
_entry.id   AF-A0A1F4JLM9-F1
#
_cell.length_a   1.000
_cell.length_b   1.000
_cell.length_c   1.000
_cell.angle_alpha   90.00
_cell.angle_beta   90.00
_cell.angle_gamma   90.00
#
_symmetry.space_group_name_H-M   'P 1'
#
loop_
_entity.id
_entity.type
_entity.pdbx_description
1 polymer ?
#
loop_
_entity_poly.entity_id
_entity_poly.type
_entity_poly.pdbx_seq_one_letter_code
_entity_poly.pdbx_strand_id
1 'polypeptide(L)'
;MIFIKFLTATAVSFFLPGEAIQVNSNNKNAVEQGQLPLVRNAARTDVPVDVVAKQKTLLGAINLCITESGLEDKEIYLTLGIDAGHFSNLRKGTGHFPTEKIDPLMDLCGNEAPLIWLANKRNYGLVLLQSEAERRAEQLQEMLAAERLKNKTLIEAFHGRSFA
;
A
#
# COMPACT_ATOMS: atom_id res chain seq x y z
N MET A 1 71.53 -49.72 3.47
CA MET A 1 70.65 -50.76 2.89
C MET A 1 69.21 -50.28 3.06
N ILE A 2 68.53 -49.72 2.05
CA ILE A 2 67.91 -50.40 0.89
C ILE A 2 66.87 -51.45 1.42
N PHE A 3 65.56 -51.49 1.13
CA PHE A 3 64.76 -51.25 -0.08
C PHE A 3 63.26 -50.99 0.27
N ILE A 4 62.57 -50.35 -0.67
CA ILE A 4 61.14 -49.97 -0.82
C ILE A 4 60.18 -51.19 -0.97
N LYS A 5 58.90 -51.09 -0.54
CA LYS A 5 57.73 -51.51 -1.35
C LYS A 5 56.34 -51.03 -0.84
N PHE A 6 55.54 -50.65 -1.83
CA PHE A 6 54.18 -50.10 -1.88
C PHE A 6 53.05 -51.12 -1.63
N LEU A 7 51.82 -50.58 -1.45
CA LEU A 7 50.48 -51.14 -1.81
C LEU A 7 49.94 -52.26 -0.89
N THR A 8 48.66 -52.39 -0.50
CA THR A 8 47.35 -51.95 -1.05
C THR A 8 46.30 -51.84 0.08
N ALA A 9 45.42 -50.84 0.00
CA ALA A 9 44.17 -50.79 0.76
C ALA A 9 43.07 -51.57 0.01
N THR A 10 42.42 -52.53 0.68
CA THR A 10 41.30 -53.30 0.13
C THR A 10 40.00 -52.60 0.52
N ALA A 11 39.42 -51.83 -0.42
CA ALA A 11 38.10 -51.24 -0.28
C ALA A 11 37.02 -52.26 -0.66
N VAL A 12 36.11 -52.55 0.26
CA VAL A 12 34.88 -53.31 -0.02
C VAL A 12 33.87 -52.33 -0.61
N SER A 13 33.57 -52.48 -1.90
CA SER A 13 32.56 -51.72 -2.62
C SER A 13 31.16 -52.25 -2.31
N PHE A 14 30.40 -51.50 -1.52
CA PHE A 14 28.95 -51.66 -1.42
C PHE A 14 28.28 -51.13 -2.70
N PHE A 15 27.60 -52.03 -3.39
CA PHE A 15 26.80 -51.78 -4.58
C PHE A 15 25.41 -51.25 -4.17
N LEU A 16 25.08 -50.02 -4.53
CA LEU A 16 23.72 -49.47 -4.49
C LEU A 16 23.23 -49.30 -5.94
N PRO A 17 22.10 -49.93 -6.34
CA PRO A 17 21.51 -49.68 -7.64
C PRO A 17 20.55 -48.50 -7.56
N GLY A 18 20.60 -47.62 -8.55
CA GLY A 18 19.58 -46.58 -8.75
C GLY A 18 20.18 -45.22 -9.05
N GLU A 19 20.54 -45.02 -10.31
CA GLU A 19 20.79 -43.68 -10.87
C GLU A 19 19.53 -42.82 -10.68
N ALA A 20 19.59 -41.88 -9.73
CA ALA A 20 18.66 -40.77 -9.72
C ALA A 20 19.09 -39.80 -10.84
N ILE A 21 18.51 -39.97 -12.02
CA ILE A 21 18.64 -39.02 -13.12
C ILE A 21 17.96 -37.72 -12.67
N GLN A 22 18.75 -36.71 -12.33
CA GLN A 22 18.25 -35.35 -12.15
C GLN A 22 17.78 -34.84 -13.52
N VAL A 23 16.48 -34.90 -13.76
CA VAL A 23 15.87 -34.30 -14.95
C VAL A 23 16.13 -32.80 -14.93
N ASN A 24 16.79 -32.34 -15.99
CA ASN A 24 17.23 -30.97 -16.17
C ASN A 24 16.01 -30.04 -16.23
N SER A 25 15.64 -29.43 -15.10
CA SER A 25 14.54 -28.46 -15.00
C SER A 25 15.01 -27.12 -15.53
N ASN A 26 15.19 -27.02 -16.85
CA ASN A 26 15.66 -25.80 -17.51
C ASN A 26 14.66 -25.24 -18.52
N ASN A 27 13.37 -25.49 -18.32
CA ASN A 27 12.35 -24.78 -19.08
C ASN A 27 11.21 -24.32 -18.17
N LYS A 28 11.50 -23.27 -17.39
CA LYS A 28 10.44 -22.41 -16.86
C LYS A 28 10.22 -21.33 -17.90
N ASN A 29 9.11 -21.46 -18.64
CA ASN A 29 8.49 -20.33 -19.31
C ASN A 29 8.53 -19.13 -18.34
N ALA A 30 8.98 -17.98 -18.83
CA ALA A 30 9.03 -16.75 -18.06
C ALA A 30 7.60 -16.35 -17.67
N VAL A 31 7.10 -16.93 -16.60
CA VAL A 31 6.00 -16.34 -15.84
C VAL A 31 6.61 -15.05 -15.31
N GLU A 32 6.10 -13.92 -15.75
CA GLU A 32 6.40 -12.62 -15.14
C GLU A 32 6.20 -12.78 -13.64
N GLN A 33 7.32 -12.92 -12.92
CA GLN A 33 7.31 -12.89 -11.47
C GLN A 33 7.01 -11.45 -11.12
N GLY A 34 5.72 -11.13 -10.96
CA GLY A 34 5.28 -9.87 -10.40
C GLY A 34 6.09 -9.63 -9.13
N GLN A 35 6.93 -8.59 -9.14
CA GLN A 35 7.78 -8.28 -8.00
C GLN A 35 6.88 -8.08 -6.79
N LEU A 36 7.04 -8.91 -5.77
CA LEU A 36 6.36 -8.72 -4.50
C LEU A 36 6.86 -7.40 -3.91
N PRO A 37 5.98 -6.44 -3.59
CA PRO A 37 6.41 -5.22 -2.94
C PRO A 37 7.08 -5.58 -1.61
N LEU A 38 8.32 -5.14 -1.41
CA LEU A 38 9.07 -5.35 -0.16
C LEU A 38 8.47 -4.55 1.01
N VAL A 39 7.55 -3.63 0.71
CA VAL A 39 6.88 -2.76 1.68
C VAL A 39 5.39 -3.07 1.65
N ARG A 40 4.86 -3.49 2.80
CA ARG A 40 3.42 -3.63 2.99
C ARG A 40 2.83 -2.25 3.25
N ASN A 41 1.96 -1.79 2.36
CA ASN A 41 1.11 -0.64 2.68
C ASN A 41 -0.06 -1.12 3.54
N ALA A 42 -0.43 -0.36 4.57
CA ALA A 42 -1.64 -0.67 5.32
C ALA A 42 -2.87 -0.55 4.42
N ALA A 43 -3.89 -1.37 4.68
CA ALA A 43 -5.19 -1.15 4.07
C ALA A 43 -5.73 0.21 4.53
N ARG A 44 -6.54 0.88 3.69
CA ARG A 44 -7.18 2.12 4.12
C ARG A 44 -8.06 1.83 5.34
N THR A 45 -7.71 2.42 6.46
CA THR A 45 -8.44 2.30 7.73
C THR A 45 -9.13 3.62 8.01
N ASP A 46 -10.46 3.58 8.11
CA ASP A 46 -11.23 4.74 8.51
C ASP A 46 -11.19 4.88 10.04
N VAL A 47 -10.49 5.91 10.52
CA VAL A 47 -10.33 6.17 11.95
C VAL A 47 -11.43 7.14 12.38
N PRO A 48 -12.30 6.77 13.34
CA PRO A 48 -13.43 7.60 13.74
C PRO A 48 -12.96 8.96 14.28
N VAL A 49 -13.55 10.03 13.73
CA VAL A 49 -13.19 11.43 14.00
C VAL A 49 -13.23 11.76 15.49
N ASP A 50 -14.18 11.18 16.24
CA ASP A 50 -14.33 11.39 17.69
C ASP A 50 -13.12 10.91 18.49
N VAL A 51 -12.47 9.82 18.05
CA VAL A 51 -11.29 9.26 18.73
C VAL A 51 -10.06 10.11 18.43
N VAL A 52 -9.96 10.59 17.20
CA VAL A 52 -8.90 11.51 16.77
C VAL A 52 -9.02 12.84 17.53
N ALA A 53 -10.21 13.43 17.59
CA ALA A 53 -10.45 14.72 18.24
C ALA A 53 -10.14 14.72 19.75
N LYS A 54 -10.25 13.55 20.41
CA LYS A 54 -9.90 13.39 21.84
C LYS A 54 -8.40 13.46 22.12
N GLN A 55 -7.54 13.36 21.10
CA GLN A 55 -6.10 13.38 21.31
C GLN A 55 -5.62 14.77 21.76
N LYS A 56 -4.79 14.80 22.81
CA LYS A 56 -4.31 16.06 23.41
C LYS A 56 -3.27 16.78 22.56
N THR A 57 -2.48 16.03 21.79
CA THR A 57 -1.33 16.54 21.03
C THR A 57 -1.32 15.95 19.62
N LEU A 58 -0.67 16.65 18.69
CA LEU A 58 -0.47 16.16 17.32
C LEU A 58 0.26 14.81 17.33
N LEU A 59 1.25 14.67 18.21
CA LEU A 59 1.99 13.44 18.38
C LEU A 59 1.10 12.29 18.89
N GLY A 60 0.10 12.58 19.73
CA GLY A 60 -0.92 11.61 20.12
C GLY A 60 -1.74 11.13 18.93
N ALA A 61 -2.11 12.04 18.02
CA ALA A 61 -2.80 11.67 16.77
C ALA A 61 -1.90 10.86 15.81
N ILE A 62 -0.61 11.19 15.72
CA ILE A 62 0.38 10.39 14.98
C ILE A 62 0.53 8.99 15.59
N ASN A 63 0.57 8.89 16.93
CA ASN A 63 0.66 7.60 17.59
C ASN A 63 -0.59 6.75 17.40
N LEU A 64 -1.77 7.39 17.34
CA LEU A 64 -3.04 6.75 16.98
C LEU A 64 -2.99 6.26 15.53
N CYS A 65 -2.57 7.11 14.58
CA CYS A 65 -2.39 6.75 13.17
C CYS A 65 -1.57 5.47 12.97
N ILE A 66 -0.44 5.36 13.70
CA ILE A 66 0.45 4.19 13.68
C ILE A 66 -0.23 2.97 14.31
N THR A 67 -0.93 3.14 15.43
CA THR A 67 -1.58 2.03 16.12
C THR A 67 -2.72 1.43 15.30
N GLU A 68 -3.51 2.29 14.66
CA GLU A 68 -4.65 1.88 13.83
C GLU A 68 -4.25 1.29 12.47
N SER A 69 -3.03 1.55 11.99
CA SER A 69 -2.56 0.97 10.73
C SER A 69 -2.18 -0.51 10.85
N GLY A 70 -1.92 -1.00 12.07
CA GLY A 70 -1.48 -2.38 12.31
C GLY A 70 -0.09 -2.71 11.73
N LEU A 71 0.68 -1.69 11.35
CA LEU A 71 2.07 -1.82 10.93
C LEU A 71 2.99 -1.87 12.15
N GLU A 72 4.09 -2.62 12.04
CA GLU A 72 5.13 -2.58 13.06
C GLU A 72 5.92 -1.28 12.98
N ASP A 73 6.34 -0.75 14.12
CA ASP A 73 7.20 0.44 14.21
C ASP A 73 8.41 0.34 13.25
N LYS A 74 8.96 -0.87 13.08
CA LYS A 74 10.07 -1.17 12.17
C LYS A 74 9.75 -1.00 10.69
N GLU A 75 8.57 -1.39 10.26
CA GLU A 75 8.12 -1.19 8.88
C GLU A 75 8.03 0.32 8.58
N ILE A 76 7.60 1.10 9.58
CA ILE A 76 7.35 2.53 9.45
C ILE A 76 8.66 3.32 9.39
N TYR A 77 9.54 3.20 10.40
CA TYR A 77 10.77 3.99 10.43
C TYR A 77 11.72 3.62 9.29
N LEU A 78 11.75 2.35 8.87
CA LEU A 78 12.59 1.92 7.75
C LEU A 78 12.10 2.53 6.42
N THR A 79 10.79 2.50 6.19
CA THR A 79 10.18 3.05 4.97
C THR A 79 10.30 4.58 4.92
N LEU A 80 10.13 5.26 6.06
CA LEU A 80 10.26 6.70 6.15
C LEU A 80 11.72 7.19 6.17
N GLY A 81 12.69 6.29 6.38
CA GLY A 81 14.10 6.62 6.55
C GLY A 81 14.39 7.37 7.86
N ILE A 82 13.65 7.05 8.93
CA ILE A 82 13.82 7.62 10.26
C ILE A 82 14.71 6.67 11.08
N ASP A 83 15.66 7.22 11.83
CA ASP A 83 16.46 6.43 12.76
C ASP A 83 15.58 5.79 13.86
N ALA A 84 15.87 4.54 14.21
CA ALA A 84 15.09 3.79 15.18
C ALA A 84 15.10 4.42 16.58
N GLY A 85 16.22 5.02 16.99
CA GLY A 85 16.33 5.74 18.26
C GLY A 85 15.48 7.00 18.25
N HIS A 86 15.54 7.78 17.17
CA HIS A 86 14.68 8.96 16.99
C HIS A 86 13.19 8.59 16.99
N PHE A 87 12.82 7.52 16.28
CA PHE A 87 11.44 7.03 16.25
C PHE A 87 10.96 6.55 17.64
N SER A 88 11.82 5.88 18.42
CA SER A 88 11.47 5.48 19.79
C SER A 88 11.24 6.70 20.71
N ASN A 89 12.08 7.73 20.61
CA ASN A 89 11.92 8.98 21.37
C ASN A 89 10.65 9.74 20.95
N LEU A 90 10.34 9.74 19.66
CA LEU A 90 9.10 10.23 19.12
C LEU A 90 7.89 9.51 19.74
N ARG A 91 7.85 8.17 19.73
CA ARG A 91 6.75 7.40 20.32
C ARG A 91 6.50 7.76 21.80
N LYS A 92 7.57 8.08 22.54
CA LYS A 92 7.55 8.45 23.96
C LYS A 92 7.19 9.91 24.25
N GLY A 93 7.13 10.78 23.24
CA GLY A 93 6.83 12.19 23.45
C GLY A 93 8.03 13.12 23.63
N THR A 94 9.26 12.61 23.51
CA THR A 94 10.49 13.41 23.69
C THR A 94 11.10 13.86 22.36
N GLY A 95 10.70 13.26 21.24
CA GLY A 95 11.13 13.62 19.89
C GLY A 95 10.12 14.49 19.12
N HIS A 96 10.62 15.25 18.15
CA HIS A 96 9.79 15.97 17.18
C HIS A 96 9.67 15.15 15.89
N PHE A 97 8.46 15.11 15.31
CA PHE A 97 8.24 14.45 14.04
C PHE A 97 8.65 15.37 12.88
N PRO A 98 9.48 14.91 11.92
CA PRO A 98 9.78 15.69 10.73
C PRO A 98 8.49 15.97 9.94
N THR A 99 8.16 17.24 9.72
CA THR A 99 6.94 17.64 9.01
C THR A 99 6.88 17.10 7.58
N GLU A 100 8.02 17.01 6.90
CA GLU A 100 8.14 16.45 5.55
C GLU A 100 7.77 14.96 5.46
N LYS A 101 7.70 14.26 6.59
CA LYS A 101 7.37 12.83 6.67
C LYS A 101 5.92 12.58 7.09
N ILE A 102 5.11 13.63 7.32
CA ILE A 102 3.71 13.48 7.74
C ILE A 102 2.88 12.90 6.61
N ASP A 103 2.97 13.45 5.40
CA ASP A 103 2.18 12.94 4.27
C ASP A 103 2.57 11.50 3.91
N PRO A 104 3.87 11.15 3.78
CA PRO A 104 4.28 9.76 3.55
C PRO A 104 3.85 8.80 4.67
N LEU A 105 3.75 9.27 5.92
CA LEU A 105 3.24 8.47 7.02
C LEU A 105 1.75 8.18 6.85
N MET A 106 0.94 9.18 6.49
CA MET A 106 -0.51 9.02 6.29
C MET A 106 -0.79 8.08 5.11
N ASP A 107 -0.02 8.21 4.02
CA ASP A 107 -0.06 7.30 2.87
C ASP A 107 0.28 5.85 3.25
N LEU A 108 1.34 5.67 4.05
CA LEU A 108 1.80 4.36 4.50
C LEU A 108 0.80 3.68 5.45
N CYS A 109 0.29 4.45 6.40
CA CYS A 109 -0.67 3.99 7.41
C CYS A 109 -2.10 3.87 6.85
N GLY A 110 -2.37 4.42 5.67
CA GLY A 110 -3.67 4.38 5.02
C GLY A 110 -4.76 5.14 5.78
N ASN A 111 -4.39 6.13 6.60
CA ASN A 111 -5.33 6.93 7.37
C ASN A 111 -4.87 8.38 7.55
N GLU A 112 -5.85 9.28 7.66
CA GLU A 112 -5.65 10.74 7.72
C GLU A 112 -5.70 11.29 9.15
N ALA A 113 -5.48 10.46 10.17
CA ALA A 113 -5.69 10.86 11.57
C ALA A 113 -4.91 12.14 11.99
N PRO A 114 -3.64 12.36 11.59
CA PRO A 114 -2.93 13.60 11.89
C PRO A 114 -3.60 14.84 11.26
N LEU A 115 -4.09 14.72 10.02
CA LEU A 115 -4.76 15.80 9.30
C LEU A 115 -6.15 16.09 9.90
N ILE A 116 -6.92 15.04 10.20
CA ILE A 116 -8.23 15.13 10.87
C ILE A 116 -8.09 15.84 12.22
N TRP A 117 -7.05 15.51 13.00
CA TRP A 117 -6.78 16.19 14.27
C TRP A 117 -6.51 17.69 14.08
N LEU A 118 -5.68 18.03 13.09
CA LEU A 118 -5.32 19.41 12.82
C LEU A 118 -6.53 20.25 12.39
N ALA A 119 -7.39 19.70 11.54
CA ALA A 119 -8.63 20.32 11.10
C ALA A 119 -9.59 20.54 12.29
N ASN A 120 -9.83 19.49 13.09
CA ASN A 120 -10.70 19.58 14.25
C ASN A 120 -10.21 20.58 15.30
N LYS A 121 -8.91 20.63 15.56
CA LYS A 121 -8.32 21.60 16.50
C LYS A 121 -8.52 23.06 16.07
N ARG A 122 -8.76 23.29 14.78
CA ARG A 122 -9.05 24.60 14.20
C ARG A 122 -10.53 24.79 13.86
N ASN A 123 -11.40 23.85 14.25
CA ASN A 123 -12.82 23.83 13.93
C ASN A 123 -13.11 23.87 12.41
N TYR A 124 -12.26 23.23 11.61
CA TYR A 124 -12.46 23.04 10.18
C TYR A 124 -12.94 21.63 9.86
N GLY A 125 -13.76 21.53 8.81
CA GLY A 125 -14.08 20.26 8.16
C GLY A 125 -13.12 19.96 7.01
N LEU A 126 -12.86 18.68 6.76
CA LEU A 126 -12.08 18.22 5.61
C LEU A 126 -13.03 17.81 4.48
N VAL A 127 -12.73 18.26 3.27
CA VAL A 127 -13.41 17.84 2.04
C VAL A 127 -12.37 17.37 1.05
N LEU A 128 -12.65 16.28 0.34
CA LEU A 128 -11.81 15.86 -0.78
C LEU A 128 -12.03 16.84 -1.93
N LEU A 129 -10.94 17.45 -2.40
CA LEU A 129 -11.01 18.30 -3.59
C LEU A 129 -11.08 17.40 -4.81
N GLN A 130 -12.10 17.61 -5.65
CA GLN A 130 -12.15 17.01 -6.98
C GLN A 130 -10.97 17.51 -7.80
N SER A 131 -10.29 16.59 -8.47
CA SER A 131 -9.29 16.94 -9.48
C SER A 131 -9.95 17.65 -10.68
N GLU A 132 -9.17 18.42 -11.44
CA GLU A 132 -9.69 19.04 -12.66
C GLU A 132 -10.24 18.03 -13.66
N ALA A 133 -9.65 16.82 -13.71
CA ALA A 133 -10.10 15.75 -14.58
C ALA A 133 -11.48 15.22 -14.16
N GLU A 134 -11.71 15.02 -12.86
CA GLU A 134 -13.00 14.60 -12.32
C GLU A 134 -14.07 15.66 -12.56
N ARG A 135 -13.74 16.94 -12.36
CA ARG A 135 -14.66 18.05 -12.65
C ARG A 135 -15.07 18.08 -14.13
N ARG A 136 -14.12 17.89 -15.06
CA ARG A 136 -14.41 17.84 -16.50
C ARG A 136 -15.24 16.61 -16.87
N ALA A 137 -14.98 15.47 -16.23
CA ALA A 137 -15.76 14.25 -16.45
C ALA A 137 -17.22 14.43 -16.02
N GLU A 138 -17.46 15.07 -14.87
CA GLU A 138 -18.80 15.40 -14.38
C GLU A 138 -19.55 16.32 -15.34
N GLN A 139 -18.90 17.40 -15.80
CA GLN A 139 -19.49 18.32 -16.79
C GLN A 139 -19.85 17.63 -18.11
N LEU A 140 -18.99 16.74 -18.61
CA LEU A 140 -19.25 15.96 -19.82
C LEU A 140 -20.43 15.01 -19.63
N GLN A 141 -20.55 14.37 -18.46
CA GLN A 141 -21.66 13.49 -18.14
C GLN A 141 -22.98 14.26 -18.04
N GLU A 142 -22.99 15.44 -17.42
CA GLU A 142 -24.17 16.32 -17.36
C GLU A 142 -24.62 16.75 -18.76
N MET A 143 -23.69 17.19 -19.62
CA MET A 143 -24.02 17.56 -21.00
C MET A 143 -24.59 16.39 -21.79
N LEU A 144 -24.00 15.20 -21.66
CA LEU A 144 -24.45 13.99 -22.33
C LEU A 144 -25.85 13.58 -21.84
N ALA A 145 -26.11 13.67 -20.53
CA ALA A 145 -27.43 13.40 -19.96
C ALA A 145 -28.49 14.37 -20.48
N ALA A 146 -28.19 15.67 -20.54
CA ALA A 146 -29.08 16.68 -21.10
C ALA A 146 -29.39 16.42 -22.57
N GLU A 147 -28.39 16.03 -23.35
CA GLU A 147 -28.55 15.75 -24.78
C GLU A 147 -29.36 14.47 -25.04
N ARG A 148 -29.16 13.43 -24.22
CA ARG A 148 -29.98 12.21 -24.26
C ARG A 148 -31.43 12.50 -23.92
N LEU A 149 -31.69 13.37 -22.95
CA LEU A 149 -33.04 13.75 -22.59
C LEU A 149 -33.74 14.50 -23.73
N LYS A 150 -33.06 15.46 -24.37
CA LYS A 150 -33.59 16.16 -25.55
C LYS A 150 -33.88 15.22 -26.70
N ASN A 151 -32.96 14.31 -27.03
CA ASN A 151 -33.19 13.35 -28.10
C ASN A 151 -34.38 12.44 -27.80
N LYS A 152 -34.52 11.99 -26.55
CA LYS A 152 -35.67 11.19 -26.12
C LYS A 152 -36.99 11.93 -26.30
N THR A 153 -37.09 13.17 -25.83
CA THR A 153 -38.34 13.96 -25.96
C THR A 153 -38.66 14.28 -27.41
N LEU A 154 -37.66 14.52 -28.25
CA LEU A 154 -37.84 14.70 -29.69
C LEU A 154 -38.36 13.43 -30.37
N ILE A 155 -37.81 12.26 -30.03
CA ILE A 155 -38.28 10.97 -30.54
C ILE A 155 -39.74 10.74 -30.13
N GLU A 156 -40.09 10.96 -28.85
CA GLU A 156 -41.46 10.82 -28.36
C GLU A 156 -42.43 11.78 -29.08
N ALA A 157 -42.02 13.04 -29.29
CA ALA A 157 -42.82 14.05 -29.99
C ALA A 157 -42.94 13.78 -31.50
N PHE A 158 -41.98 13.07 -32.10
CA PHE A 158 -42.05 12.63 -33.49
C PHE A 158 -43.02 11.46 -33.65
N HIS A 159 -42.93 10.46 -32.79
CA HIS A 159 -43.82 9.30 -32.80
C HIS A 159 -45.28 9.71 -32.53
N GLY A 160 -45.52 10.64 -31.60
CA GLY A 160 -46.86 11.15 -31.30
C GLY A 160 -47.52 11.96 -32.42
N ARG A 161 -46.75 12.53 -33.37
CA ARG A 161 -47.27 13.29 -34.52
C ARG A 161 -47.50 12.43 -35.78
N SER A 162 -46.94 11.23 -35.84
CA SER A 162 -47.08 10.32 -37.00
C SER A 162 -48.38 9.51 -37.03
N PHE A 163 -49.19 9.56 -35.96
CA PHE A 163 -50.46 8.83 -35.82
C PHE A 163 -51.70 9.74 -35.71
N ALA A 164 -51.58 11.03 -36.06
CA ALA A 164 -52.69 11.99 -36.15
C ALA A 164 -52.81 12.52 -37.59
#